data_AF-R6YCN9-F1
#
_entry.id   AF-R6YCN9-F1
#
_cell.length_a   1.000
_cell.length_b   1.000
_cell.length_c   1.000
_cell.angle_alpha   90.00
_cell.angle_beta   90.00
_cell.angle_gamma   90.00
#
_symmetry.space_group_name_H-M   'P 1'
#
loop_
_entity.id
_entity.type
_entity.pdbx_description
1 polymer ?
#
loop_
_entity_poly.entity_id
_entity_poly.type
_entity_poly.pdbx_seq_one_letter_code
_entity_poly.pdbx_strand_id
1 'polypeptide(L)'
;MKKNISNGEVENLSNAPSYTFPKYTTQIINLVNGNAQGTRPDVVGQMSDLIQEFDGKSIEEWIKWYSERMPNAVDNATEKVYNMFLQMKEAAELIDKEMIRNWVKDLVYTKTYCGLKFQEAIISYLAKQQNVSYRLANPDEEALGIDGFIGKQPVSIKPSTYDSKEMILPEHIDVPIITYEKKKGYITIFYPDNLFGEKQSTLF
;
A
#
# COMPACT_ATOMS: atom_id res chain seq x y z
N MET A 1 13.31 4.48 -30.66
CA MET A 1 14.08 5.70 -30.35
C MET A 1 13.49 6.29 -29.07
N LYS A 2 14.30 6.58 -28.03
CA LYS A 2 13.85 7.14 -26.75
C LYS A 2 14.35 8.58 -26.62
N LYS A 3 13.44 9.53 -26.37
CA LYS A 3 13.77 10.93 -26.06
C LYS A 3 13.23 11.24 -24.66
N ASN A 4 14.00 12.02 -23.89
CA ASN A 4 13.59 12.52 -22.59
C ASN A 4 13.49 14.04 -22.69
N ILE A 5 12.46 14.62 -22.08
CA ILE A 5 12.29 16.05 -21.85
C ILE A 5 12.28 16.27 -20.33
N SER A 6 12.88 17.35 -19.84
CA SER A 6 12.85 17.66 -18.40
C SER A 6 11.52 18.29 -18.00
N ASN A 7 11.09 18.12 -16.75
CA ASN A 7 9.84 18.75 -16.27
C ASN A 7 9.89 20.28 -16.38
N GLY A 8 11.04 20.90 -16.08
CA GLY A 8 11.21 22.34 -16.25
C GLY A 8 11.11 22.80 -17.70
N GLU A 9 11.53 21.96 -18.65
CA GLU A 9 11.37 22.25 -20.08
C GLU A 9 9.91 22.12 -20.53
N VAL A 10 9.15 21.15 -19.99
CA VAL A 10 7.70 21.05 -20.21
C VAL A 10 6.97 22.28 -19.66
N GLU A 11 7.30 22.72 -18.44
CA GLU A 11 6.72 23.91 -17.80
C GLU A 11 7.03 25.19 -18.61
N ASN A 12 8.28 25.37 -19.03
CA ASN A 12 8.69 26.50 -19.87
C ASN A 12 7.97 26.51 -21.22
N LEU A 13 7.81 25.34 -21.86
CA LEU A 13 7.07 25.24 -23.12
C LEU A 13 5.57 25.51 -22.95
N SER A 14 5.05 25.35 -21.72
CA SER A 14 3.63 25.56 -21.40
C SER A 14 3.32 26.98 -20.90
N ASN A 15 4.33 27.85 -20.75
CA ASN A 15 4.22 29.18 -20.15
C ASN A 15 3.52 29.20 -18.77
N ALA A 16 3.60 28.10 -18.01
CA ALA A 16 2.90 28.00 -16.73
C ALA A 16 3.58 28.87 -15.65
N PRO A 17 2.81 29.47 -14.73
CA PRO A 17 3.37 30.20 -13.60
C PRO A 17 4.15 29.25 -12.68
N SER A 18 5.35 29.66 -12.27
CA SER A 18 6.19 28.89 -11.36
C SER A 18 6.02 29.35 -9.91
N TYR A 19 5.85 28.40 -8.99
CA TYR A 19 5.81 28.66 -7.55
C TYR A 19 7.02 28.02 -6.87
N THR A 20 7.67 28.76 -5.96
CA THR A 20 8.82 28.24 -5.20
C THR A 20 8.36 27.64 -3.88
N PHE A 21 8.68 26.36 -3.66
CA PHE A 21 8.41 25.67 -2.40
C PHE A 21 9.73 25.40 -1.66
N PRO A 22 9.86 25.79 -0.38
CA PRO A 22 11.04 25.45 0.41
C PRO A 22 11.26 23.93 0.53
N LYS A 23 12.48 23.54 0.90
CA LYS A 23 12.84 22.12 1.02
C LYS A 23 11.88 21.39 1.96
N TYR A 24 11.41 20.22 1.52
CA TYR A 24 10.46 19.33 2.21
C TYR A 24 9.01 19.81 2.35
N THR A 25 8.68 21.07 2.09
CA THR A 25 7.31 21.58 2.31
C THR A 25 6.30 20.89 1.41
N THR A 26 6.61 20.63 0.14
CA THR A 26 5.72 19.89 -0.77
C THR A 26 5.44 18.47 -0.29
N GLN A 27 6.41 17.79 0.34
CA GLN A 27 6.18 16.43 0.89
C GLN A 27 5.18 16.47 2.05
N ILE A 28 5.31 17.49 2.91
CA ILE A 28 4.38 17.72 4.02
C ILE A 28 3.00 18.07 3.47
N ILE A 29 2.90 19.00 2.53
CA ILE A 29 1.62 19.41 1.92
C ILE A 29 0.94 18.22 1.23
N ASN A 30 1.69 17.37 0.52
CA ASN A 30 1.13 16.18 -0.12
C ASN A 30 0.58 15.18 0.89
N LEU A 31 1.30 14.93 2.00
CA LEU A 31 0.83 14.06 3.07
C LEU A 31 -0.44 14.64 3.73
N VAL A 32 -0.43 15.93 4.03
CA VAL A 32 -1.58 16.66 4.59
C VAL A 32 -2.78 16.58 3.66
N ASN A 33 -2.60 16.89 2.37
CA ASN A 33 -3.66 16.81 1.37
C ASN A 33 -4.18 15.39 1.18
N GLY A 34 -3.33 14.36 1.28
CA GLY A 34 -3.76 12.96 1.27
C GLY A 34 -4.72 12.63 2.42
N ASN A 35 -4.46 13.15 3.62
CA ASN A 35 -5.35 13.00 4.77
C ASN A 35 -6.61 13.87 4.66
N ALA A 36 -6.45 15.13 4.24
CA ALA A 36 -7.53 16.09 4.11
C ALA A 36 -8.48 15.73 2.96
N GLN A 37 -7.96 15.06 1.93
CA GLN A 37 -8.64 14.83 0.66
C GLN A 37 -9.11 16.15 0.02
N GLY A 38 -8.25 17.17 0.06
CA GLY A 38 -8.58 18.55 -0.31
C GLY A 38 -8.68 18.79 -1.82
N THR A 39 -8.10 17.90 -2.62
CA THR A 39 -8.04 18.00 -4.10
C THR A 39 -8.78 16.87 -4.79
N ARG A 40 -9.72 16.23 -4.10
CA ARG A 40 -10.60 15.23 -4.73
C ARG A 40 -11.55 15.89 -5.74
N PRO A 41 -12.11 15.11 -6.68
CA PRO A 41 -12.97 15.64 -7.74
C PRO A 41 -14.22 16.37 -7.24
N ASP A 42 -14.73 16.00 -6.05
CA ASP A 42 -15.85 16.68 -5.40
C ASP A 42 -15.50 18.10 -4.90
N VAL A 43 -14.22 18.41 -4.72
CA VAL A 43 -13.75 19.74 -4.27
C VAL A 43 -13.27 20.59 -5.45
N VAL A 44 -12.40 20.04 -6.29
CA VAL A 44 -11.72 20.79 -7.35
C VAL A 44 -12.25 20.49 -8.75
N GLY A 45 -13.16 19.54 -8.89
CA GLY A 45 -13.60 19.02 -10.18
C GLY A 45 -12.69 17.89 -10.70
N GLN A 46 -13.20 17.11 -11.63
CA GLN A 46 -12.42 16.04 -12.27
C GLN A 46 -11.52 16.65 -13.36
N MET A 47 -10.23 16.85 -13.05
CA MET A 47 -9.28 17.55 -13.94
C MET A 47 -9.17 16.93 -15.33
N SER A 48 -9.27 15.60 -15.45
CA SER A 48 -9.24 14.90 -16.74
C SER A 48 -10.42 15.24 -17.64
N ASP A 49 -11.57 15.53 -17.05
CA ASP A 49 -12.80 15.79 -17.81
C ASP A 49 -12.84 17.28 -18.16
N LEU A 50 -12.51 18.12 -17.17
CA LEU A 50 -12.45 19.58 -17.33
C LEU A 50 -11.44 20.02 -18.40
N ILE A 51 -10.28 19.38 -18.49
CA ILE A 51 -9.29 19.72 -19.53
C ILE A 51 -9.73 19.31 -20.94
N GLN A 52 -10.62 18.32 -21.08
CA GLN A 52 -11.19 17.93 -22.39
C GLN A 52 -12.31 18.87 -22.83
N GLU A 53 -13.01 19.50 -21.88
CA GLU A 53 -14.03 20.51 -22.17
C GLU A 53 -13.43 21.89 -22.50
N PHE A 54 -12.17 22.13 -22.16
CA PHE A 54 -11.49 23.38 -22.42
C PHE A 54 -10.94 23.45 -23.84
N ASP A 55 -11.37 24.45 -24.59
CA ASP A 55 -11.02 24.69 -26.00
C ASP A 55 -9.93 25.75 -26.20
N GLY A 56 -9.49 26.39 -25.11
CA GLY A 56 -8.43 27.39 -25.12
C GLY A 56 -7.03 26.79 -25.31
N LYS A 57 -6.05 27.67 -25.48
CA LYS A 57 -4.66 27.32 -25.82
C LYS A 57 -3.62 27.89 -24.87
N SER A 58 -4.03 28.72 -23.92
CA SER A 58 -3.12 29.34 -22.95
C SER A 58 -3.49 29.02 -21.50
N ILE A 59 -2.52 29.17 -20.59
CA ILE A 59 -2.74 28.98 -19.16
C ILE A 59 -3.64 30.08 -18.58
N GLU A 60 -3.56 31.31 -19.11
CA GLU A 60 -4.42 32.42 -18.70
C GLU A 60 -5.89 32.16 -19.07
N GLU A 61 -6.12 31.62 -20.27
CA GLU A 61 -7.45 31.19 -20.71
C GLU A 61 -7.96 30.05 -19.82
N TRP A 62 -7.11 29.09 -19.47
CA TRP A 62 -7.46 27.99 -18.58
C TRP A 62 -7.84 28.49 -17.19
N ILE A 63 -7.03 29.37 -16.58
CA ILE A 63 -7.31 29.95 -15.26
C ILE A 63 -8.66 30.65 -15.28
N LYS A 64 -8.93 31.51 -16.27
CA LYS A 64 -10.21 32.21 -16.38
C LYS A 64 -11.38 31.23 -16.52
N TRP A 65 -11.29 30.30 -17.47
CA TRP A 65 -12.35 29.32 -17.75
C TRP A 65 -12.64 28.43 -16.54
N TYR A 66 -11.59 27.95 -15.86
CA TYR A 66 -11.71 27.12 -14.68
C TYR A 66 -12.32 27.90 -13.51
N SER A 67 -11.84 29.12 -13.24
CA SER A 67 -12.36 29.97 -12.17
C SER A 67 -13.81 30.38 -12.38
N GLU A 68 -14.29 30.52 -13.61
CA GLU A 68 -15.71 30.79 -13.88
C GLU A 68 -16.61 29.58 -13.54
N ARG A 69 -16.12 28.35 -13.79
CA ARG A 69 -16.87 27.10 -13.54
C ARG A 69 -16.76 26.61 -12.11
N MET A 70 -15.61 26.81 -11.49
CA MET A 70 -15.24 26.32 -10.16
C MET A 70 -14.76 27.47 -9.28
N PRO A 71 -15.59 28.51 -9.01
CA PRO A 71 -15.15 29.79 -8.46
C PRO A 71 -14.50 29.70 -7.08
N ASN A 72 -14.93 28.74 -6.26
CA ASN A 72 -14.42 28.58 -4.88
C ASN A 72 -13.51 27.35 -4.74
N ALA A 73 -13.20 26.63 -5.82
CA ALA A 73 -12.50 25.35 -5.71
C ALA A 73 -11.11 25.47 -5.10
N VAL A 74 -10.34 26.46 -5.54
CA VAL A 74 -8.98 26.71 -5.02
C VAL A 74 -9.03 27.10 -3.55
N ASP A 75 -9.92 28.02 -3.17
CA ASP A 75 -10.06 28.48 -1.79
C ASP A 75 -10.55 27.35 -0.87
N ASN A 76 -11.57 26.61 -1.29
CA ASN A 76 -12.10 25.46 -0.53
C ASN A 76 -11.04 24.36 -0.34
N ALA A 77 -10.29 24.05 -1.40
CA ALA A 77 -9.19 23.09 -1.32
C ALA A 77 -8.09 23.60 -0.38
N THR A 78 -7.75 24.88 -0.47
CA THR A 78 -6.74 25.54 0.37
C THR A 78 -7.12 25.46 1.84
N GLU A 79 -8.34 25.86 2.19
CA GLU A 79 -8.83 25.80 3.57
C GLU A 79 -8.86 24.38 4.12
N LYS A 80 -9.31 23.42 3.31
CA LYS A 80 -9.37 22.00 3.72
C LYS A 80 -7.98 21.44 3.99
N VAL A 81 -7.01 21.72 3.12
CA VAL A 81 -5.60 21.33 3.31
C VAL A 81 -4.97 22.06 4.50
N TYR A 82 -5.22 23.36 4.64
CA TYR A 82 -4.62 24.18 5.69
C TYR A 82 -5.13 23.79 7.09
N ASN A 83 -6.42 23.54 7.24
CA ASN A 83 -6.99 23.06 8.51
C ASN A 83 -6.40 21.71 8.93
N MET A 84 -6.22 20.78 7.98
CA MET A 84 -5.53 19.50 8.26
C MET A 84 -4.05 19.72 8.58
N PHE A 85 -3.38 20.68 7.94
CA PHE A 85 -1.99 21.02 8.27
C PHE A 85 -1.86 21.47 9.72
N LEU A 86 -2.77 22.33 10.21
CA LEU A 86 -2.76 22.78 11.61
C LEU A 86 -2.93 21.60 12.57
N GLN A 87 -3.89 20.69 12.31
CA GLN A 87 -4.08 19.48 13.12
C GLN A 87 -2.84 18.57 13.12
N MET A 88 -2.24 18.34 11.95
CA MET A 88 -1.02 17.53 11.84
C MET A 88 0.20 18.21 12.47
N LYS A 89 0.26 19.55 12.46
CA LYS A 89 1.29 20.32 13.13
C LYS A 89 1.18 20.16 14.64
N GLU A 90 -0.02 20.28 15.21
CA GLU A 90 -0.27 20.00 16.63
C GLU A 90 0.13 18.56 16.99
N ALA A 91 -0.24 17.57 16.17
CA ALA A 91 0.18 16.19 16.37
C ALA A 91 1.70 16.00 16.28
N ALA A 92 2.38 16.74 15.40
CA ALA A 92 3.84 16.70 15.26
C ALA A 92 4.55 17.29 16.48
N GLU A 93 3.96 18.29 17.16
CA GLU A 93 4.48 18.85 18.41
C GLU A 93 4.46 17.84 19.56
N LEU A 94 3.59 16.83 19.50
CA LEU A 94 3.56 15.72 20.47
C LEU A 94 4.67 14.68 20.24
N ILE A 95 5.37 14.73 19.10
CA ILE A 95 6.38 13.73 18.75
C ILE A 95 7.68 14.05 19.49
N ASP A 96 8.07 13.14 20.37
CA ASP A 96 9.37 13.16 21.03
C ASP A 96 10.29 12.03 20.53
N LYS A 97 11.55 12.10 20.97
CA LYS A 97 12.58 11.11 20.60
C LYS A 97 12.26 9.71 21.12
N GLU A 98 11.53 9.59 22.23
CA GLU A 98 11.17 8.31 22.81
C GLU A 98 10.05 7.62 22.02
N MET A 99 9.02 8.38 21.60
CA MET A 99 7.97 7.91 20.71
C MET A 99 8.56 7.40 19.39
N ILE A 100 9.48 8.16 18.78
CA ILE A 100 10.21 7.72 17.58
C ILE A 100 10.98 6.44 17.86
N ARG A 101 11.71 6.37 18.99
CA ARG A 101 12.45 5.16 19.38
C ARG A 101 11.52 3.95 19.52
N ASN A 102 10.35 4.12 20.12
CA ASN A 102 9.38 3.05 20.30
C ASN A 102 8.78 2.61 18.96
N TRP A 103 8.49 3.54 18.05
CA TRP A 103 8.09 3.22 16.69
C TRP A 103 9.16 2.42 15.93
N VAL A 104 10.44 2.79 16.07
CA VAL A 104 11.57 2.03 15.48
C VAL A 104 11.68 0.64 16.11
N LYS A 105 11.59 0.52 17.45
CA LYS A 105 11.61 -0.78 18.14
C LYS A 105 10.46 -1.67 17.68
N ASP A 106 9.26 -1.12 17.53
CA ASP A 106 8.10 -1.87 17.02
C ASP A 106 8.35 -2.39 15.60
N LEU A 107 8.95 -1.57 14.73
CA LEU A 107 9.33 -2.00 13.38
C LEU A 107 10.39 -3.12 13.41
N VAL A 108 11.47 -2.93 14.16
CA VAL A 108 12.64 -3.83 14.16
C VAL A 108 12.39 -5.12 14.95
N TYR A 109 11.74 -5.02 16.11
CA TYR A 109 11.54 -6.18 16.98
C TYR A 109 10.20 -6.83 16.72
N THR A 110 9.10 -6.09 16.83
CA THR A 110 7.76 -6.69 16.77
C THR A 110 7.38 -7.08 15.35
N LYS A 111 7.34 -6.12 14.43
CA LYS A 111 6.84 -6.34 13.06
C LYS A 111 7.75 -7.28 12.27
N THR A 112 9.06 -7.18 12.48
CA THR A 112 10.03 -8.08 11.84
C THR A 112 9.93 -9.49 12.43
N TYR A 113 9.92 -9.65 13.76
CA TYR A 113 9.79 -10.98 14.36
C TYR A 113 8.44 -11.64 14.05
N CYS A 114 7.33 -10.92 14.16
CA CYS A 114 6.01 -11.41 13.76
C CYS A 114 5.92 -11.68 12.25
N GLY A 115 6.66 -10.94 11.41
CA GLY A 115 6.76 -11.19 9.98
C GLY A 115 7.53 -12.47 9.66
N LEU A 116 8.65 -12.72 10.35
CA LEU A 116 9.49 -13.91 10.20
C LEU A 116 8.84 -15.17 10.80
N LYS A 117 8.10 -15.02 11.90
CA LYS A 117 7.36 -16.11 12.56
C LYS A 117 5.94 -16.29 12.04
N PHE A 118 5.56 -15.53 11.02
CA PHE A 118 4.23 -15.59 10.44
C PHE A 118 3.95 -16.94 9.79
N GLN A 119 4.97 -17.49 9.14
CA GLN A 119 4.92 -18.82 8.54
C GLN A 119 4.69 -19.87 9.64
N GLU A 120 5.49 -19.84 10.71
CA GLU A 120 5.30 -20.73 11.88
C GLU A 120 3.89 -20.61 12.51
N ALA A 121 3.35 -19.39 12.63
CA ALA A 121 2.04 -19.16 13.20
C ALA A 121 0.91 -19.79 12.37
N ILE A 122 0.98 -19.70 11.03
CA ILE A 122 0.02 -20.34 10.13
C ILE A 122 0.14 -21.86 10.18
N ILE A 123 1.36 -22.41 10.09
CA ILE A 123 1.61 -23.85 10.15
C ILE A 123 1.10 -24.42 11.47
N SER A 124 1.45 -23.79 12.60
CA SER A 124 1.03 -24.24 13.93
C SER A 124 -0.48 -24.13 14.14
N TYR A 125 -1.12 -23.07 13.63
CA TYR A 125 -2.58 -22.92 13.68
C TYR A 125 -3.28 -24.07 12.93
N LEU A 126 -2.87 -24.34 11.69
CA LEU A 126 -3.44 -25.41 10.87
C LEU A 126 -3.13 -26.80 11.43
N ALA A 127 -1.93 -27.03 11.94
CA ALA A 127 -1.55 -28.28 12.60
C ALA A 127 -2.40 -28.54 13.85
N LYS A 128 -2.67 -27.50 14.65
CA LYS A 128 -3.56 -27.58 15.81
C LYS A 128 -5.00 -27.93 15.42
N GLN A 129 -5.53 -27.34 14.34
CA GLN A 129 -6.87 -27.68 13.82
C GLN A 129 -6.96 -29.15 13.37
N GLN A 130 -5.88 -29.68 12.82
CA GLN A 130 -5.82 -31.09 12.38
C GLN A 130 -5.36 -32.07 13.47
N ASN A 131 -5.03 -31.57 14.66
CA ASN A 131 -4.47 -32.33 15.77
C ASN A 131 -3.20 -33.14 15.38
N VAL A 132 -2.31 -32.51 14.60
CA VAL A 132 -1.03 -33.07 14.18
C VAL A 132 0.13 -32.21 14.69
N SER A 133 1.33 -32.77 14.71
CA SER A 133 2.55 -32.00 15.00
C SER A 133 2.89 -31.05 13.86
N TYR A 134 3.73 -30.04 14.12
CA TYR A 134 4.32 -29.21 13.07
C TYR A 134 5.82 -29.06 13.27
N ARG A 135 6.53 -28.70 12.20
CA ARG A 135 7.91 -28.21 12.26
C ARG A 135 8.16 -27.19 11.17
N LEU A 136 9.15 -26.33 11.37
CA LEU A 136 9.68 -25.47 10.32
C LEU A 136 10.60 -26.26 9.38
N ALA A 137 10.76 -25.72 8.17
CA ALA A 137 11.75 -26.18 7.23
C ALA A 137 13.17 -25.86 7.73
N ASN A 138 14.14 -26.68 7.34
CA ASN A 138 15.55 -26.34 7.47
C ASN A 138 16.04 -25.55 6.22
N PRO A 139 17.26 -24.99 6.22
CA PRO A 139 17.74 -24.18 5.10
C PRO A 139 17.75 -24.90 3.74
N ASP A 140 18.00 -26.22 3.72
CA ASP A 140 18.01 -27.00 2.48
C ASP A 140 16.57 -27.22 1.95
N GLU A 141 15.59 -27.37 2.87
CA GLU A 141 14.16 -27.49 2.55
C GLU A 141 13.56 -26.15 2.11
N GLU A 142 13.97 -25.03 2.73
CA GLU A 142 13.57 -23.68 2.32
C GLU A 142 14.06 -23.36 0.90
N ALA A 143 15.27 -23.81 0.53
CA ALA A 143 15.80 -23.67 -0.82
C ALA A 143 14.98 -24.44 -1.88
N LEU A 144 14.21 -25.45 -1.46
CA LEU A 144 13.26 -26.19 -2.29
C LEU A 144 11.85 -25.57 -2.27
N GLY A 145 11.68 -24.41 -1.63
CA GLY A 145 10.40 -23.71 -1.52
C GLY A 145 9.48 -24.24 -0.42
N ILE A 146 9.98 -25.08 0.50
CA ILE A 146 9.20 -25.58 1.64
C ILE A 146 9.39 -24.62 2.82
N ASP A 147 8.31 -24.04 3.33
CA ASP A 147 8.36 -23.14 4.49
C ASP A 147 8.12 -23.89 5.82
N GLY A 148 7.53 -25.08 5.74
CA GLY A 148 7.52 -26.04 6.85
C GLY A 148 6.55 -27.19 6.64
N PHE A 149 6.21 -27.90 7.71
CA PHE A 149 5.46 -29.14 7.66
C PHE A 149 4.29 -29.14 8.64
N ILE A 150 3.12 -29.56 8.15
CA ILE A 150 1.93 -29.87 8.95
C ILE A 150 1.80 -31.40 9.00
N GLY A 151 2.14 -32.01 10.12
CA GLY A 151 2.32 -33.45 10.25
C GLY A 151 3.48 -33.94 9.36
N LYS A 152 3.15 -34.68 8.31
CA LYS A 152 4.11 -35.15 7.29
C LYS A 152 4.04 -34.35 5.99
N GLN A 153 3.06 -33.45 5.86
CA GLN A 153 2.80 -32.71 4.62
C GLN A 153 3.69 -31.47 4.55
N PRO A 154 4.59 -31.34 3.54
CA PRO A 154 5.32 -30.10 3.29
C PRO A 154 4.36 -29.04 2.75
N VAL A 155 4.56 -27.79 3.17
CA VAL A 155 3.76 -26.64 2.75
C VAL A 155 4.63 -25.43 2.49
N SER A 156 4.23 -24.59 1.55
CA SER A 156 4.77 -23.25 1.36
C SER A 156 3.75 -22.21 1.81
N ILE A 157 4.19 -21.11 2.42
CA ILE A 157 3.34 -20.01 2.89
C ILE A 157 3.73 -18.73 2.18
N LYS A 158 2.78 -18.19 1.41
CA LYS A 158 2.97 -16.96 0.63
C LYS A 158 1.89 -15.93 0.95
N PRO A 159 2.17 -14.62 0.85
CA PRO A 159 1.12 -13.62 0.90
C PRO A 159 0.20 -13.75 -0.33
N SER A 160 -1.08 -13.37 -0.22
CA SER A 160 -2.03 -13.39 -1.34
C SER A 160 -1.64 -12.51 -2.53
N THR A 161 -0.67 -11.60 -2.36
CA THR A 161 -0.05 -10.82 -3.45
C THR A 161 0.97 -11.61 -4.27
N TYR A 162 1.24 -12.86 -3.90
CA TYR A 162 2.05 -13.80 -4.67
C TYR A 162 1.31 -14.28 -5.92
N ASP A 163 0.02 -14.60 -5.80
CA ASP A 163 -0.83 -15.04 -6.93
C ASP A 163 -0.88 -14.00 -8.07
N SER A 164 -0.83 -12.70 -7.73
CA SER A 164 -0.78 -11.63 -8.75
C SER A 164 0.59 -11.46 -9.43
N LYS A 165 1.64 -12.08 -8.89
CA LYS A 165 3.01 -12.08 -9.43
C LYS A 165 3.39 -13.38 -10.13
N GLU A 166 2.55 -14.42 -10.11
CA GLU A 166 2.78 -15.69 -10.83
C GLU A 166 2.98 -15.52 -12.35
N MET A 167 2.59 -14.39 -12.94
CA MET A 167 2.93 -14.09 -14.34
C MET A 167 4.43 -13.78 -14.59
N ILE A 168 5.27 -13.65 -13.55
CA ILE A 168 6.64 -13.09 -13.69
C ILE A 168 7.74 -13.94 -12.99
N LEU A 169 7.42 -14.93 -12.16
CA LEU A 169 8.45 -15.67 -11.39
C LEU A 169 8.67 -17.12 -11.91
N PRO A 170 9.91 -17.56 -12.15
CA PRO A 170 10.25 -18.89 -12.69
C PRO A 170 10.41 -19.99 -11.62
N GLU A 171 9.86 -19.81 -10.42
CA GLU A 171 10.00 -20.79 -9.33
C GLU A 171 8.94 -21.90 -9.46
N HIS A 172 9.38 -23.10 -9.82
CA HIS A 172 8.55 -24.31 -9.71
C HIS A 172 8.53 -24.78 -8.26
N ILE A 173 7.43 -24.51 -7.56
CA ILE A 173 7.19 -24.96 -6.19
C ILE A 173 6.28 -26.21 -6.24
N ASP A 174 6.85 -27.40 -6.02
CA ASP A 174 6.14 -28.69 -6.10
C ASP A 174 5.33 -29.04 -4.83
N VAL A 175 5.16 -28.08 -3.91
CA VAL A 175 4.49 -28.29 -2.62
C VAL A 175 3.23 -27.44 -2.51
N PRO A 176 2.19 -27.90 -1.79
CA PRO A 176 0.96 -27.12 -1.59
C PRO A 176 1.25 -25.72 -1.03
N ILE A 177 0.75 -24.70 -1.73
CA ILE A 177 0.90 -23.30 -1.35
C ILE A 177 -0.32 -22.88 -0.52
N ILE A 178 -0.04 -22.37 0.67
CA ILE A 178 -1.01 -21.75 1.58
C ILE A 178 -0.83 -20.25 1.44
N THR A 179 -1.87 -19.55 0.99
CA THR A 179 -1.82 -18.10 0.87
C THR A 179 -2.50 -17.42 2.04
N TYR A 180 -2.06 -16.20 2.38
CA TYR A 180 -2.68 -15.41 3.45
C TYR A 180 -2.91 -13.96 3.07
N GLU A 181 -4.00 -13.40 3.57
CA GLU A 181 -4.33 -11.98 3.45
C GLU A 181 -4.43 -11.35 4.85
N LYS A 182 -3.65 -10.29 5.08
CA LYS A 182 -3.69 -9.53 6.35
C LYS A 182 -4.81 -8.50 6.28
N LYS A 183 -5.85 -8.65 7.10
CA LYS A 183 -6.94 -7.67 7.26
C LYS A 183 -6.83 -7.00 8.63
N LYS A 184 -7.54 -5.88 8.80
CA LYS A 184 -7.57 -5.16 10.08
C LYS A 184 -8.23 -6.03 11.15
N GLY A 185 -7.43 -6.63 12.03
CA GLY A 185 -7.89 -7.43 13.18
C GLY A 185 -7.93 -8.95 12.99
N TYR A 186 -7.72 -9.47 11.78
CA TYR A 186 -7.67 -10.91 11.51
C TYR A 186 -6.85 -11.24 10.26
N ILE A 187 -6.51 -12.53 10.09
CA ILE A 187 -5.79 -13.06 8.93
C ILE A 187 -6.71 -14.05 8.24
N THR A 188 -6.91 -13.87 6.94
CA THR A 188 -7.59 -14.88 6.12
C THR A 188 -6.54 -15.82 5.56
N ILE A 189 -6.73 -17.12 5.73
CA ILE A 189 -5.82 -18.18 5.26
C ILE A 189 -6.57 -18.97 4.18
N PHE A 190 -5.96 -19.13 3.02
CA PHE A 190 -6.45 -19.95 1.92
C PHE A 190 -5.49 -21.12 1.72
N TYR A 191 -6.01 -22.32 1.57
CA TYR A 191 -5.20 -23.50 1.32
C TYR A 191 -5.95 -24.48 0.39
N PRO A 192 -5.23 -25.35 -0.34
CA PRO A 192 -5.86 -26.29 -1.26
C PRO A 192 -6.74 -27.31 -0.54
N ASP A 193 -7.88 -27.68 -1.14
CA ASP A 193 -8.84 -28.64 -0.55
C ASP A 193 -8.22 -30.02 -0.27
N ASN A 194 -7.21 -30.41 -1.04
CA ASN A 194 -6.50 -31.68 -0.88
C ASN A 194 -5.39 -31.65 0.18
N LEU A 195 -5.16 -30.52 0.86
CA LEU A 195 -4.03 -30.35 1.78
C LEU A 195 -4.07 -31.33 2.96
N PHE A 196 -5.26 -31.69 3.46
CA PHE A 196 -5.41 -32.54 4.65
C PHE A 196 -5.97 -33.94 4.33
N GLY A 197 -6.16 -34.28 3.05
CA GLY A 197 -6.97 -35.42 2.64
C GLY A 197 -8.44 -35.24 3.03
N GLU A 198 -9.38 -35.85 2.29
CA GLU A 198 -10.81 -35.72 2.55
C GLU A 198 -11.18 -36.03 4.01
N LYS A 199 -11.40 -35.00 4.82
CA LYS A 199 -12.30 -35.10 5.97
C LYS A 199 -13.66 -34.60 5.55
N GLN A 200 -14.56 -35.57 5.48
CA GLN A 200 -16.00 -35.50 5.22
C GLN A 200 -16.63 -34.15 5.55
N SER A 201 -17.45 -33.70 4.60
CA SER A 201 -18.52 -32.73 4.79
C SER A 201 -19.19 -32.87 6.16
N THR A 202 -18.93 -31.93 7.05
CA THR A 202 -19.93 -31.54 8.05
C THR A 202 -20.61 -30.28 7.54
N LEU A 203 -21.65 -30.53 6.74
CA LEU A 203 -22.75 -29.60 6.52
C LEU A 203 -23.30 -29.17 7.89
N PHE A 204 -23.39 -27.87 8.11
CA PHE A 204 -24.42 -27.27 8.96
C PHE A 204 -25.38 -26.52 8.06
#